data_AF-A0A387HL30-F1
#
_entry.id   AF-A0A387HL30-F1
#
_cell.length_a   1.000
_cell.length_b   1.000
_cell.length_c   1.000
_cell.angle_alpha   90.00
_cell.angle_beta   90.00
_cell.angle_gamma   90.00
#
_symmetry.space_group_name_H-M   'P 1'
#
loop_
_entity.id
_entity.type
_entity.pdbx_description
1 polymer ?
#
loop_
_entity_poly.entity_id
_entity_poly.type
_entity_poly.pdbx_seq_one_letter_code
_entity_poly.pdbx_strand_id
1 'polypeptide(L)'
;MVAIGALLSAAALVERVPRFASGHRYLLCHTSSTLDHLTLAALALVLAAGVAALAGAIMMQAKDTHGAALPVVWLVVVVVLVVAADGVDAHGEAIAAHLSATPFTEGACNYVPQDYVATPGWFFW
;
A
#
# COMPACT_ATOMS: atom_id res chain seq x y z
N MET A 1 -9.42 -20.25 -0.23
CA MET A 1 -9.47 -18.85 -0.70
C MET A 1 -9.33 -17.84 0.44
N VAL A 2 -10.04 -18.01 1.56
CA VAL A 2 -9.90 -17.14 2.76
C VAL A 2 -8.45 -17.00 3.23
N ALA A 3 -7.73 -18.11 3.40
CA ALA A 3 -6.32 -18.09 3.82
C ALA A 3 -5.43 -17.34 2.82
N ILE A 4 -5.75 -17.39 1.53
CA ILE A 4 -5.00 -16.70 0.47
C ILE A 4 -5.24 -15.19 0.57
N GLY A 5 -6.49 -14.75 0.71
CA GLY A 5 -6.81 -13.32 0.90
C GLY A 5 -6.17 -12.73 2.15
N ALA A 6 -6.22 -13.46 3.27
CA ALA A 6 -5.56 -13.03 4.51
C ALA A 6 -4.03 -13.01 4.40
N LEU A 7 -3.42 -14.00 3.76
CA LEU A 7 -1.98 -14.01 3.48
C LEU A 7 -1.57 -12.86 2.57
N LEU A 8 -2.36 -12.54 1.54
CA LEU A 8 -2.12 -11.41 0.64
C LEU A 8 -2.18 -10.08 1.40
N SER A 9 -3.22 -9.85 2.20
CA SER A 9 -3.31 -8.64 3.03
C SER A 9 -2.17 -8.54 4.04
N ALA A 10 -1.81 -9.64 4.70
CA ALA A 10 -0.73 -9.66 5.67
C ALA A 10 0.63 -9.39 5.02
N ALA A 11 0.92 -10.02 3.87
CA ALA A 11 2.16 -9.80 3.15
C ALA A 11 2.24 -8.35 2.61
N ALA A 12 1.15 -7.81 2.06
CA ALA A 12 1.08 -6.41 1.63
C ALA A 12 1.28 -5.40 2.77
N LEU A 13 0.90 -5.76 4.00
CA LEU A 13 1.10 -4.93 5.19
C LEU A 13 2.53 -5.03 5.71
N VAL A 14 3.14 -6.23 5.69
CA VAL A 14 4.54 -6.45 6.09
C VAL A 14 5.50 -5.64 5.22
N GLU A 15 5.24 -5.53 3.92
CA GLU A 15 6.09 -4.75 2.99
C GLU A 15 5.97 -3.25 3.18
N ARG A 16 4.86 -2.78 3.75
CA ARG A 16 4.68 -1.38 4.10
C ARG A 16 5.31 -1.01 5.45
N VAL A 17 5.91 -1.98 6.15
CA VAL A 17 6.66 -1.72 7.38
C VAL A 17 8.12 -1.39 7.04
N PRO A 18 8.63 -0.19 7.38
CA PRO A 18 9.99 0.27 7.03
C PRO A 18 11.13 -0.62 7.55
N ARG A 19 10.85 -1.45 8.57
CA ARG A 19 11.80 -2.39 9.16
C ARG A 19 12.07 -3.62 8.27
N PHE A 20 11.14 -3.95 7.38
CA PHE A 20 11.17 -5.19 6.59
C PHE A 20 11.33 -4.95 5.09
N ALA A 21 11.07 -3.75 4.59
CA ALA A 21 11.23 -3.41 3.18
C ALA A 21 12.46 -2.56 2.89
N SER A 22 13.25 -2.97 1.90
CA SER A 22 14.34 -2.18 1.31
C SER A 22 13.78 -1.29 0.20
N GLY A 23 13.10 -0.21 0.59
CA GLY A 23 12.56 0.79 -0.31
C GLY A 23 13.57 1.87 -0.73
N HIS A 24 13.32 2.53 -1.87
CA HIS A 24 14.06 3.73 -2.24
C HIS A 24 13.80 4.83 -1.20
N ARG A 25 14.87 5.53 -0.79
CA ARG A 25 14.78 6.61 0.18
C ARG A 25 14.98 7.95 -0.51
N TYR A 26 14.06 8.86 -0.27
CA TYR A 26 14.04 10.19 -0.84
C TYR A 26 14.12 11.20 0.30
N LEU A 27 15.12 12.07 0.25
CA LEU A 27 15.25 13.19 1.18
C LEU A 27 14.45 14.37 0.64
N LEU A 28 13.42 14.76 1.39
CA LEU A 28 12.54 15.86 1.03
C LEU A 28 12.89 17.09 1.87
N CYS A 29 13.20 18.19 1.20
CA CYS A 29 13.41 19.47 1.88
C CYS A 29 12.10 20.07 2.38
N HIS A 30 10.92 19.68 1.88
CA HIS A 30 9.62 20.20 2.31
C HIS A 30 8.62 19.07 2.61
N THR A 31 7.90 19.21 3.72
CA THR A 31 6.79 18.32 4.08
C THR A 31 5.69 18.47 3.02
N SER A 32 5.44 17.40 2.27
CA SER A 32 4.36 17.37 1.27
C SER A 32 3.14 16.71 1.88
N SER A 33 2.11 17.50 2.19
CA SER A 33 0.81 16.97 2.65
C SER A 33 0.20 15.98 1.65
N THR A 34 0.55 16.11 0.37
CA THR A 34 0.12 15.18 -0.68
C THR A 34 0.70 13.77 -0.46
N LEU A 35 1.97 13.63 -0.06
CA LEU A 35 2.57 12.31 0.22
C LEU A 35 1.95 11.65 1.45
N ASP A 36 1.63 12.43 2.49
CA ASP A 36 0.95 11.92 3.68
C ASP A 36 -0.47 11.43 3.36
N HIS A 37 -1.20 12.15 2.49
CA HIS A 37 -2.52 11.71 2.03
C HIS A 37 -2.45 10.44 1.18
N LEU A 38 -1.43 10.29 0.32
CA LEU A 38 -1.26 9.11 -0.51
C LEU A 38 -0.91 7.87 0.32
N THR A 39 0.00 8.01 1.29
CA THR A 39 0.35 6.90 2.20
C THR A 39 -0.84 6.48 3.07
N LEU A 40 -1.63 7.44 3.58
CA LEU A 40 -2.88 7.15 4.29
C LEU A 40 -3.90 6.45 3.39
N ALA A 41 -4.03 6.85 2.13
CA ALA A 41 -4.94 6.22 1.17
C ALA A 41 -4.52 4.78 0.86
N ALA A 42 -3.22 4.52 0.65
CA ALA A 42 -2.69 3.17 0.43
C ALA A 42 -2.96 2.27 1.66
N LEU A 43 -2.71 2.76 2.88
CA LEU A 43 -3.02 2.04 4.11
C LEU A 43 -4.53 1.76 4.26
N ALA A 44 -5.38 2.73 3.92
CA ALA A 44 -6.83 2.55 3.96
C ALA A 44 -7.30 1.47 2.97
N LEU A 45 -6.71 1.41 1.78
CA LEU A 45 -7.01 0.37 0.78
C LEU A 45 -6.58 -1.03 1.24
N VAL A 46 -5.41 -1.16 1.86
CA VAL A 46 -4.93 -2.42 2.44
C VAL A 46 -5.83 -2.87 3.60
N LEU A 47 -6.24 -1.95 4.47
CA LEU A 47 -7.20 -2.24 5.54
C LEU A 47 -8.55 -2.68 4.98
N ALA A 48 -9.06 -1.99 3.95
CA ALA A 48 -10.29 -2.37 3.28
C ALA A 48 -10.19 -3.77 2.66
N ALA A 49 -9.03 -4.13 2.08
CA ALA A 49 -8.78 -5.47 1.56
C ALA A 49 -8.81 -6.52 2.68
N GLY A 50 -8.21 -6.24 3.83
CA GLY A 50 -8.27 -7.12 5.01
C GLY A 50 -9.69 -7.31 5.54
N VAL A 51 -10.47 -6.23 5.64
CA VAL A 51 -11.89 -6.29 6.04
C VAL A 51 -12.72 -7.08 5.03
N ALA A 52 -12.50 -6.89 3.73
CA ALA A 52 -13.16 -7.64 2.67
C ALA A 52 -12.84 -9.15 2.75
N ALA A 53 -11.58 -9.51 3.01
CA ALA A 53 -11.17 -10.89 3.19
C ALA A 53 -11.86 -11.55 4.41
N LEU A 54 -11.96 -10.82 5.53
CA LEU A 54 -12.67 -11.27 6.74
C LEU A 54 -14.18 -11.41 6.51
N ALA A 55 -14.80 -10.42 5.87
CA ALA A 55 -16.23 -10.45 5.56
C ALA A 55 -16.56 -11.62 4.63
N GLY A 56 -15.76 -11.82 3.58
CA GLY A 56 -15.88 -12.98 2.70
C GLY A 56 -15.73 -14.30 3.44
N ALA A 57 -14.81 -14.39 4.41
CA ALA A 57 -14.62 -15.57 5.24
C ALA A 57 -15.83 -15.89 6.13
N ILE A 58 -16.34 -14.88 6.84
CA ILE A 58 -17.51 -15.02 7.72
C ILE A 58 -18.73 -15.42 6.88
N MET A 59 -18.93 -14.77 5.74
CA MET A 59 -20.02 -15.10 4.83
C MET A 59 -19.93 -16.54 4.34
N MET A 60 -18.75 -17.02 3.93
CA MET A 60 -18.57 -18.41 3.50
C MET A 60 -18.87 -19.44 4.60
N GLN A 61 -18.64 -19.11 5.87
CA GLN A 61 -18.99 -19.98 7.00
C GLN A 61 -20.49 -19.96 7.33
N ALA A 62 -21.21 -18.89 6.96
CA ALA A 62 -22.60 -18.68 7.35
C ALA A 62 -23.66 -19.34 6.45
N LYS A 63 -23.29 -20.07 5.38
CA LYS A 63 -24.27 -20.72 4.49
C LYS A 63 -23.69 -21.95 3.75
N ASP A 64 -24.41 -23.07 3.83
CA ASP A 64 -24.06 -24.35 3.19
C ASP A 64 -24.22 -24.39 1.66
N THR A 65 -24.73 -23.31 1.03
CA THR A 65 -24.97 -23.25 -0.43
C THR A 65 -24.43 -21.96 -1.03
N HIS A 66 -23.12 -21.76 -0.94
CA HIS A 66 -22.44 -20.76 -1.75
C HIS A 66 -21.98 -21.40 -3.07
N GLY A 67 -22.50 -20.90 -4.20
CA GLY A 67 -21.98 -21.27 -5.51
C GLY A 67 -20.49 -20.92 -5.63
N ALA A 68 -19.74 -21.71 -6.39
CA ALA A 68 -18.29 -21.60 -6.54
C ALA A 68 -17.78 -20.21 -6.99
N ALA A 69 -18.68 -19.35 -7.48
CA ALA A 69 -18.37 -17.98 -7.90
C ALA A 69 -18.15 -17.00 -6.73
N LEU A 70 -18.86 -17.13 -5.61
CA LEU A 70 -18.77 -16.18 -4.49
C LEU A 70 -17.35 -16.05 -3.90
N PRO A 71 -16.59 -17.13 -3.65
CA PRO A 71 -15.23 -17.00 -3.11
C PRO A 71 -14.26 -16.40 -4.13
N VAL A 72 -14.50 -16.59 -5.43
CA VAL A 72 -13.72 -15.97 -6.50
C VAL A 72 -13.95 -14.46 -6.52
N VAL A 73 -15.19 -14.00 -6.40
CA VAL A 73 -15.52 -12.56 -6.37
C VAL A 73 -14.80 -11.85 -5.22
N TRP A 74 -14.85 -12.41 -4.00
CA TRP A 74 -14.15 -11.83 -2.86
C TRP A 74 -12.62 -11.78 -3.05
N LEU A 75 -12.05 -12.83 -3.64
CA LEU A 75 -10.63 -12.85 -3.96
C LEU A 75 -10.28 -11.79 -5.01
N VAL A 76 -11.10 -11.61 -6.04
CA VAL A 76 -10.93 -10.54 -7.05
C VAL A 76 -11.00 -9.16 -6.40
N VAL A 77 -11.95 -8.92 -5.50
CA VAL A 77 -12.06 -7.64 -4.76
C VAL A 77 -10.79 -7.36 -3.96
N VAL A 78 -10.27 -8.35 -3.23
CA VAL A 78 -9.01 -8.22 -2.47
C VAL A 78 -7.85 -7.88 -3.42
N VAL A 79 -7.74 -8.59 -4.55
CA VAL A 79 -6.68 -8.36 -5.55
C VAL A 79 -6.77 -6.94 -6.14
N VAL A 80 -7.97 -6.48 -6.50
CA VAL A 80 -8.17 -5.13 -7.04
C VAL A 80 -7.77 -4.05 -6.03
N LEU A 81 -8.10 -4.25 -4.75
CA LEU A 81 -7.74 -3.30 -3.69
C LEU A 81 -6.23 -3.24 -3.45
N VAL A 82 -5.52 -4.37 -3.48
CA VAL A 82 -4.05 -4.37 -3.33
C VAL A 82 -3.35 -3.76 -4.54
N VAL A 83 -3.82 -4.05 -5.77
CA VAL A 83 -3.29 -3.42 -6.99
C VAL A 83 -3.50 -1.90 -6.95
N ALA A 84 -4.66 -1.45 -6.48
CA ALA A 84 -4.92 -0.01 -6.32
C ALA A 84 -4.01 0.62 -5.26
N ALA A 85 -3.75 -0.06 -4.14
CA ALA A 85 -2.82 0.41 -3.11
C ALA A 85 -1.40 0.55 -3.66
N ASP A 86 -0.91 -0.46 -4.39
CA ASP A 86 0.42 -0.42 -5.01
C ASP A 86 0.53 0.69 -6.06
N GLY A 87 -0.55 0.96 -6.82
CA GLY A 87 -0.58 2.08 -7.76
C GLY A 87 -0.51 3.45 -7.08
N VAL A 88 -1.13 3.61 -5.91
CA VAL A 88 -1.04 4.82 -5.09
C VAL A 88 0.38 5.01 -4.55
N ASP A 89 1.01 3.93 -4.08
CA ASP A 89 2.39 3.96 -3.58
C ASP A 89 3.38 4.32 -4.71
N ALA A 90 3.24 3.73 -5.90
CA ALA A 90 4.06 4.05 -7.08
C ALA A 90 3.88 5.51 -7.54
N HIS A 91 2.66 6.05 -7.45
CA HIS A 91 2.42 7.45 -7.74
C HIS A 91 3.07 8.37 -6.70
N GLY A 92 3.02 7.99 -5.41
CA GLY A 92 3.72 8.68 -4.33
C GLY A 92 5.23 8.70 -4.55
N GLU A 93 5.81 7.57 -4.96
CA GLU A 93 7.22 7.46 -5.32
C GLU A 93 7.60 8.37 -6.50
N ALA A 94 6.80 8.41 -7.57
CA ALA A 94 7.07 9.29 -8.71
C ALA A 94 7.08 10.77 -8.31
N ILE A 95 6.17 11.18 -7.41
CA ILE A 95 6.16 12.54 -6.86
C ILE A 95 7.39 12.77 -5.97
N ALA A 96 7.74 11.80 -5.11
CA ALA A 96 8.93 11.90 -4.25
C ALA A 96 10.22 12.02 -5.07
N ALA A 97 10.36 11.24 -6.14
CA ALA A 97 11.46 11.31 -7.09
C ALA A 97 11.52 12.69 -7.78
N HIS A 98 10.38 13.23 -8.21
CA HIS A 98 10.33 14.56 -8.81
C HIS A 98 10.71 15.67 -7.81
N LEU A 99 10.25 15.59 -6.56
CA LEU A 99 10.55 16.58 -5.52
C LEU A 99 12.03 16.53 -5.08
N SER A 100 12.62 15.33 -5.05
CA SER A 100 14.03 15.11 -4.71
C SER A 100 15.00 15.30 -5.88
N ALA A 101 14.51 15.41 -7.12
CA ALA A 101 15.34 15.69 -8.31
C ALA A 101 15.94 17.11 -8.33
N THR A 102 15.54 17.98 -7.39
CA THR A 102 16.23 19.26 -7.20
C THR A 102 17.59 19.01 -6.54
N PRO A 103 18.69 19.60 -7.04
CA PRO A 103 20.03 19.30 -6.54
C PRO A 103 20.11 19.60 -5.04
N PHE A 104 20.25 18.54 -4.25
CA PHE A 104 20.42 18.64 -2.81
C PHE A 104 21.69 19.46 -2.53
N THR A 105 21.51 20.65 -2.00
CA THR A 105 22.61 21.46 -1.48
C THR A 105 22.60 21.28 0.03
N GLU A 106 23.68 20.76 0.60
CA GLU A 106 23.81 20.56 2.04
C GLU A 106 23.61 21.92 2.75
N GLY A 107 22.54 22.05 3.55
CA GLY A 107 22.13 23.32 4.18
C GLY A 107 21.03 24.11 3.45
N ALA A 108 20.46 23.61 2.35
CA ALA A 108 19.36 24.28 1.64
C ALA A 108 18.01 24.22 2.39
N CYS A 109 17.79 23.18 3.21
CA CYS A 109 16.59 23.11 4.04
C CYS A 109 16.85 23.87 5.36
N ASN A 110 15.99 24.84 5.70
CA ASN A 110 16.06 25.56 6.99
C ASN A 110 15.56 24.70 8.19
N TYR A 111 15.39 23.39 7.98
CA TYR A 111 14.84 22.43 8.92
C TYR A 111 15.35 21.02 8.61
N VAL A 112 15.15 20.10 9.56
CA VAL A 112 15.55 18.70 9.42
C VAL A 112 14.84 18.11 8.20
N PRO A 113 15.57 17.62 7.18
CA PRO A 113 14.97 17.00 6.00
C PRO A 113 14.10 15.80 6.40
N GLN A 114 12.97 15.62 5.73
CA GLN A 114 12.11 14.47 5.96
C GLN A 114 12.59 13.30 5.10
N ASP A 115 12.82 12.14 5.73
CA ASP A 115 13.12 10.89 5.03
C ASP A 115 11.80 10.24 4.60
N TYR A 116 11.60 10.10 3.29
CA TYR A 116 10.49 9.36 2.72
C TYR A 116 11.00 8.04 2.14
N VAL A 117 10.51 6.94 2.67
CA VAL A 117 10.83 5.59 2.18
C VAL A 117 9.67 5.14 1.28
N ALA A 118 9.94 5.02 -0.02
CA ALA A 118 8.99 4.43 -0.96
C ALA A 118 8.86 2.94 -0.66
N THR A 119 7.63 2.46 -0.54
CA THR A 119 7.35 1.04 -0.31
C THR A 119 7.29 0.31 -1.66
N PRO A 120 8.10 -0.75 -1.87
CA PRO A 120 8.03 -1.53 -3.09
C PRO A 120 6.68 -2.24 -3.15
N GLY A 121 5.90 -1.99 -4.19
CA GLY A 121 4.70 -2.76 -4.51
C GLY A 121 5.04 -4.06 -5.25
N TRP A 122 4.08 -4.97 -5.36
CA TRP A 122 4.22 -6.18 -6.17
C TRP A 122 3.90 -5.97 -7.64
N PHE A 123 3.10 -4.95 -7.93
CA PHE A 123 2.52 -4.77 -9.28
C PHE A 123 3.17 -3.64 -10.08
N PHE A 124 3.85 -2.72 -9.40
CA PHE A 124 4.43 -1.52 -10.01
C PHE A 124 5.85 -1.31 -9.45
N TRP A 125 6.82 -1.17 -10.36
CA TRP A 125 8.26 -1.03 -10.14
C TRP A 125 8.88 -0.08 -11.15
#